data_AF-A0A9D8J3E0-F1
#
_entry.id   AF-A0A9D8J3E0-F1
#
_cell.length_a   1.000
_cell.length_b   1.000
_cell.length_c   1.000
_cell.angle_alpha   90.00
_cell.angle_beta   90.00
_cell.angle_gamma   90.00
#
_symmetry.space_group_name_H-M   'P 1'
#
loop_
_entity.id
_entity.type
_entity.pdbx_description
1 polymer ?
#
loop_
_entity_poly.entity_id
_entity_poly.type
_entity_poly.pdbx_seq_one_letter_code
_entity_poly.pdbx_strand_id
1 'polypeptide(L)'
;MKRLPEQLKRLMQYHKMNESTLARKINIPQPVINRLLSGSTSNPRVSTLLALAQYFNVSIEALIGEEHIPSEELAKFAHYIYIQNDRSLLEGTTPQQMMMSTTKYKNSFAYQVNHTLLEPRFSQGTLLIISPEKHHKHGDYMMIKKTGGIFIRQALILENSKTFLT
;
A
#
# COMPACT_ATOMS: atom_id res chain seq x y z
N MET A 1 -17.13 18.13 5.34
CA MET A 1 -15.68 18.39 5.24
C MET A 1 -15.05 18.95 6.53
N LYS A 2 -15.41 18.47 7.74
CA LYS A 2 -14.89 19.06 9.00
C LYS A 2 -13.47 18.60 9.39
N ARG A 3 -12.90 17.62 8.70
CA ARG A 3 -11.65 16.94 9.13
C ARG A 3 -10.43 17.20 8.25
N LEU A 4 -10.59 17.81 7.07
CA LEU A 4 -9.47 18.10 6.17
C LEU A 4 -8.34 18.91 6.82
N PRO A 5 -8.61 19.99 7.59
CA PRO A 5 -7.55 20.73 8.25
C PRO A 5 -6.73 19.87 9.22
N GLU A 6 -7.40 18.99 9.97
CA GLU A 6 -6.77 18.09 10.94
C GLU A 6 -5.92 17.03 10.25
N GLN A 7 -6.45 16.38 9.21
CA GLN A 7 -5.71 15.37 8.45
C GLN A 7 -4.50 15.97 7.74
N LEU A 8 -4.65 17.15 7.15
CA LEU A 8 -3.55 17.84 6.47
C LEU A 8 -2.42 18.21 7.45
N LYS A 9 -2.77 18.69 8.65
CA LYS A 9 -1.78 18.95 9.73
C LYS A 9 -1.03 17.68 10.12
N ARG A 10 -1.73 16.57 10.31
CA ARG A 10 -1.12 15.27 10.66
C ARG A 10 -0.15 14.80 9.58
N LEU A 11 -0.55 14.86 8.31
CA LEU A 11 0.31 14.49 7.18
C LEU A 11 1.56 15.37 7.09
N MET A 12 1.41 16.68 7.29
CA MET A 12 2.55 17.62 7.31
C MET A 12 3.51 17.34 8.48
N GLN A 13 2.99 17.07 9.67
CA GLN A 13 3.79 16.68 10.84
C GLN A 13 4.56 15.39 10.59
N TYR A 14 3.90 14.39 10.01
CA TYR A 14 4.52 13.11 9.65
C TYR A 14 5.68 13.28 8.66
N HIS A 15 5.51 14.12 7.64
CA HIS A 15 6.56 14.46 6.68
C HIS A 15 7.56 15.52 7.19
N LYS A 16 7.45 15.95 8.45
CA LYS A 16 8.30 16.99 9.08
C LYS A 16 8.42 18.25 8.22
N MET A 17 7.29 18.73 7.70
CA MET A 17 7.25 19.86 6.78
C MET A 17 6.27 20.95 7.21
N ASN A 18 6.54 22.17 6.78
CA ASN A 18 5.68 23.33 6.99
C ASN A 18 4.93 23.73 5.70
N GLU A 19 4.05 24.72 5.81
CA GLU A 19 3.12 25.15 4.76
C GLU A 19 3.84 25.63 3.52
N SER A 20 4.93 26.39 3.70
CA SER A 20 5.74 26.91 2.60
C SER A 20 6.45 25.79 1.83
N THR A 21 6.95 24.78 2.54
CA THR A 21 7.56 23.61 1.91
C THR A 21 6.51 22.81 1.13
N LEU A 22 5.32 22.63 1.68
CA LEU A 22 4.23 21.92 1.01
C LEU A 22 3.79 22.66 -0.26
N ALA A 23 3.52 23.96 -0.14
CA ALA A 23 3.15 24.85 -1.23
C ALA A 23 4.10 24.73 -2.43
N ARG A 24 5.41 24.78 -2.16
CA ARG A 24 6.46 24.62 -3.19
C ARG A 24 6.45 23.23 -3.81
N LYS A 25 6.27 22.17 -3.02
CA LYS A 25 6.34 20.78 -3.51
C LYS A 25 5.15 20.38 -4.38
N ILE A 26 3.96 20.90 -4.09
CA ILE A 26 2.75 20.58 -4.86
C ILE A 26 2.37 21.69 -5.86
N ASN A 27 3.23 22.69 -6.02
CA ASN A 27 3.03 23.84 -6.90
C ASN A 27 1.68 24.57 -6.67
N ILE A 28 1.32 24.77 -5.40
CA ILE A 28 0.11 25.49 -5.01
C ILE A 28 0.52 26.68 -4.15
N PRO A 29 -0.01 27.90 -4.39
CA PRO A 29 0.35 29.07 -3.59
C PRO A 29 0.10 28.84 -2.09
N GLN A 30 1.06 29.24 -1.24
CA GLN A 30 0.96 29.10 0.21
C GLN A 30 -0.34 29.69 0.82
N PRO A 31 -0.91 30.82 0.35
CA PRO A 31 -2.20 31.32 0.85
C PRO A 31 -3.37 30.34 0.64
N VAL A 32 -3.29 29.45 -0.34
CA VAL A 32 -4.27 28.38 -0.52
C VAL A 32 -4.11 27.33 0.58
N ILE A 33 -2.86 26.88 0.84
CA ILE A 33 -2.55 25.92 1.90
C ILE A 33 -2.99 26.43 3.27
N ASN A 34 -2.69 27.70 3.57
CA ASN A 34 -3.09 28.33 4.83
C ASN A 34 -4.62 28.32 5.01
N ARG A 35 -5.38 28.64 3.95
CA ARG A 35 -6.85 28.61 3.98
C ARG A 35 -7.45 27.20 4.12
N LEU A 36 -6.72 26.16 3.69
CA LEU A 36 -7.11 24.77 3.91
C LEU A 36 -6.85 24.37 5.37
N LEU A 37 -5.69 24.74 5.91
CA LEU A 37 -5.29 24.43 7.29
C LEU A 37 -6.08 25.19 8.37
N SER A 38 -6.59 26.37 8.03
CA SER A 38 -7.49 27.15 8.89
C SER A 38 -8.94 26.68 8.83
N GLY A 39 -9.29 25.82 7.87
CA GLY A 39 -10.68 25.43 7.61
C GLY A 39 -11.54 26.55 7.00
N SER A 40 -10.94 27.67 6.58
CA SER A 40 -11.67 28.79 5.96
C SER A 40 -12.20 28.45 4.56
N THR A 41 -11.69 27.39 3.94
CA THR A 41 -12.18 26.88 2.65
C THR A 41 -13.22 25.79 2.89
N SER A 42 -14.49 26.12 2.70
CA SER A 42 -15.61 25.18 2.84
C SER A 42 -15.69 24.15 1.71
N ASN A 43 -15.22 24.48 0.50
CA ASN A 43 -15.20 23.58 -0.64
C ASN A 43 -13.91 23.75 -1.47
N PRO A 44 -12.85 23.00 -1.14
CA PRO A 44 -11.61 23.01 -1.92
C PRO A 44 -11.83 22.53 -3.35
N ARG A 45 -11.07 23.07 -4.31
CA ARG A 45 -11.11 22.57 -5.69
C ARG A 45 -10.62 21.12 -5.74
N VAL A 46 -11.27 20.29 -6.56
CA VAL A 46 -10.88 18.88 -6.76
C VAL A 46 -9.42 18.75 -7.18
N SER A 47 -8.93 19.66 -8.03
CA SER A 47 -7.51 19.67 -8.45
C SER A 47 -6.54 19.88 -7.27
N THR A 48 -6.93 20.68 -6.27
CA THR A 48 -6.14 20.88 -5.05
C THR A 48 -6.17 19.64 -4.17
N LEU A 49 -7.32 18.98 -4.04
CA LEU A 49 -7.44 17.72 -3.30
C LEU A 49 -6.62 16.60 -3.96
N LEU A 50 -6.67 16.48 -5.28
CA LEU A 50 -5.88 15.52 -6.05
C LEU A 50 -4.37 15.75 -5.88
N ALA A 51 -3.91 17.01 -5.95
CA ALA A 51 -2.50 17.32 -5.75
C ALA A 51 -2.01 16.93 -4.35
N LEU A 52 -2.82 17.15 -3.32
CA LEU A 52 -2.53 16.72 -1.95
C LEU A 52 -2.54 15.19 -1.82
N ALA A 53 -3.55 14.53 -2.39
CA ALA A 53 -3.73 13.08 -2.36
C ALA A 53 -2.53 12.37 -2.99
N GLN A 54 -2.13 12.82 -4.17
CA GLN A 54 -0.98 12.31 -4.90
C GLN A 54 0.33 12.55 -4.14
N TYR A 55 0.52 13.75 -3.59
CA TYR A 55 1.74 14.08 -2.87
C TYR A 55 1.91 13.25 -1.58
N PHE A 56 0.84 13.11 -0.81
CA PHE A 56 0.84 12.35 0.45
C PHE A 56 0.56 10.86 0.29
N ASN A 57 0.31 10.42 -0.94
CA ASN A 57 0.01 9.04 -1.27
C ASN A 57 -1.20 8.45 -0.54
N VAL A 58 -2.30 9.20 -0.51
CA VAL A 58 -3.56 8.84 0.17
C VAL A 58 -4.76 9.08 -0.74
N SER A 59 -5.90 8.46 -0.42
CA SER A 59 -7.18 8.75 -1.10
C SER A 59 -7.71 10.15 -0.75
N ILE A 60 -8.60 10.70 -1.59
CA ILE A 60 -9.27 11.98 -1.30
C ILE A 60 -10.19 11.80 -0.08
N GLU A 61 -10.85 10.66 0.00
CA GLU A 61 -11.72 10.21 1.08
C GLU A 61 -10.97 10.22 2.42
N ALA A 62 -9.73 9.74 2.43
CA ALA A 62 -8.85 9.80 3.60
C ALA A 62 -8.45 11.23 3.98
N LEU A 63 -8.17 12.10 2.99
CA LEU A 63 -7.88 13.53 3.22
C LEU A 63 -9.05 14.29 3.84
N ILE A 64 -10.27 14.02 3.39
CA ILE A 64 -11.48 14.69 3.90
C ILE A 64 -12.01 14.05 5.20
N GLY A 65 -11.41 12.92 5.61
CA GLY A 65 -11.69 12.23 6.88
C GLY A 65 -12.91 11.31 6.83
N GLU A 66 -13.29 10.85 5.63
CA GLU A 66 -14.31 9.82 5.38
C GLU A 66 -13.72 8.41 5.48
N GLU A 67 -12.41 8.26 5.22
CA GLU A 67 -11.64 7.03 5.44
C GLU A 67 -10.55 7.25 6.51
N HIS A 68 -10.20 6.20 7.25
CA HIS A 68 -9.19 6.30 8.30
C HIS A 68 -7.80 6.36 7.68
N ILE A 69 -7.05 7.46 7.89
CA ILE A 69 -5.62 7.48 7.58
C ILE A 69 -4.94 6.44 8.51
N PRO A 70 -4.22 5.45 7.97
CA PRO A 70 -3.50 4.47 8.77
C PRO A 70 -2.58 5.18 9.79
N SER A 71 -2.47 4.64 11.01
CA SER A 71 -1.65 5.24 12.08
C SER A 71 -0.21 5.53 11.63
N GLU A 72 0.53 6.38 12.36
CA GLU A 72 1.90 6.78 12.02
C GLU A 72 2.89 5.62 11.79
N GLU A 73 2.63 4.45 12.40
CA GLU A 73 3.40 3.23 12.12
C GLU A 73 3.00 2.59 10.80
N LEU A 74 1.70 2.58 10.47
CA LEU A 74 1.16 2.03 9.23
C LEU A 74 1.53 2.93 8.03
N ALA A 75 1.47 4.26 8.16
CA ALA A 75 1.82 5.21 7.09
C ALA A 75 3.30 5.10 6.62
N LYS A 76 4.23 4.68 7.49
CA LYS A 76 5.63 4.35 7.11
C LYS A 76 5.75 3.21 6.11
N PHE A 77 4.69 2.42 6.03
CA PHE A 77 4.63 1.19 5.27
C PHE A 77 3.59 1.25 4.16
N ALA A 78 2.88 2.37 4.01
CA ALA A 78 1.89 2.63 2.96
C ALA A 78 2.56 2.75 1.58
N HIS A 79 2.85 1.60 0.99
CA HIS A 79 3.26 1.46 -0.40
C HIS A 79 2.05 1.04 -1.23
N TYR A 80 1.94 1.53 -2.46
CA TYR A 80 1.09 0.85 -3.44
C TYR A 80 1.65 -0.54 -3.66
N ILE A 81 0.79 -1.52 -3.48
CA ILE A 81 1.12 -2.91 -3.73
C ILE A 81 0.50 -3.26 -5.08
N TYR A 82 1.33 -3.74 -5.99
CA TYR A 82 0.89 -4.21 -7.29
C TYR A 82 0.16 -5.54 -7.13
N ILE A 83 -1.04 -5.67 -7.70
CA ILE A 83 -1.73 -6.96 -7.83
C ILE A 83 -1.13 -7.68 -9.02
N GLN A 84 -0.60 -8.85 -8.73
CA GLN A 84 -0.02 -9.75 -9.70
C GLN A 84 -0.86 -11.01 -9.84
N ASN A 85 -0.87 -11.55 -11.05
CA ASN A 85 -1.38 -12.87 -11.38
C ASN A 85 -0.23 -13.73 -11.94
N ASP A 86 -0.50 -14.98 -12.28
CA ASP A 86 0.52 -15.89 -12.81
C ASP A 86 1.21 -15.30 -14.03
N ARG A 87 0.43 -14.70 -14.93
CA ARG A 87 0.94 -14.11 -16.15
C ARG A 87 1.87 -12.93 -15.88
N SER A 88 1.53 -12.01 -14.97
CA SER A 88 2.42 -10.88 -14.64
C SER A 88 3.72 -11.33 -13.97
N LEU A 89 3.65 -12.35 -13.09
CA LEU A 89 4.84 -12.88 -12.41
C LEU A 89 5.76 -13.69 -13.34
N LEU A 90 5.18 -14.36 -14.34
CA LEU A 90 5.93 -15.18 -15.30
C LEU A 90 6.45 -14.36 -16.49
N GLU A 91 5.62 -13.48 -17.05
CA GLU A 91 5.84 -12.76 -18.31
C GLU A 91 6.17 -11.26 -18.13
N GLY A 92 6.08 -10.71 -16.92
CA GLY A 92 6.47 -9.31 -16.65
C GLY A 92 5.48 -8.24 -17.14
N THR A 93 4.20 -8.57 -17.28
CA THR A 93 3.17 -7.61 -17.71
C THR A 93 2.85 -6.56 -16.64
N THR A 94 2.30 -5.41 -17.05
CA THR A 94 1.93 -4.30 -16.16
C THR A 94 0.89 -4.75 -15.11
N PRO A 95 1.18 -4.64 -13.81
CA PRO A 95 0.25 -5.05 -12.75
C PRO A 95 -0.92 -4.07 -12.58
N GLN A 96 -2.03 -4.56 -12.01
CA GLN A 96 -3.15 -3.70 -11.61
C GLN A 96 -2.87 -3.07 -10.24
N GLN A 97 -3.08 -1.75 -10.11
CA GLN A 97 -2.86 -1.05 -8.84
C GLN A 97 -4.12 -1.13 -7.97
N MET A 98 -3.96 -1.51 -6.70
CA MET A 98 -4.99 -1.38 -5.68
C MET A 98 -4.39 -0.70 -4.45
N MET A 99 -5.13 0.23 -3.85
CA MET A 99 -4.75 0.82 -2.58
C MET A 99 -4.93 -0.24 -1.50
N MET A 100 -3.86 -0.64 -0.83
CA MET A 100 -3.96 -1.55 0.30
C MET A 100 -3.03 -1.14 1.44
N SER A 101 -3.56 -1.29 2.65
CA SER A 101 -2.92 -0.90 3.91
C SER A 101 -1.63 -1.68 4.16
N THR A 102 -0.51 -1.05 3.82
CA THR A 102 0.74 -1.02 4.60
C THR A 102 1.52 -2.34 4.75
N THR A 103 2.71 -2.42 4.14
CA THR A 103 3.71 -3.46 4.43
C THR A 103 5.10 -2.87 4.65
N LYS A 104 5.86 -3.47 5.57
CA LYS A 104 7.24 -3.08 5.89
C LYS A 104 8.23 -3.28 4.75
N TYR A 105 7.91 -4.15 3.80
CA TYR A 105 8.86 -4.64 2.80
C TYR A 105 8.60 -4.01 1.44
N LYS A 106 9.61 -3.32 0.90
CA LYS A 106 9.48 -2.48 -0.31
C LYS A 106 9.03 -3.29 -1.54
N ASN A 107 9.49 -4.53 -1.63
CA ASN A 107 9.18 -5.43 -2.75
C ASN A 107 7.94 -6.28 -2.50
N SER A 108 7.03 -5.84 -1.62
CA SER A 108 5.79 -6.58 -1.40
C SER A 108 4.82 -6.39 -2.56
N PHE A 109 4.13 -7.46 -2.91
CA PHE A 109 3.08 -7.48 -3.92
C PHE A 109 1.88 -8.30 -3.43
N ALA A 110 0.71 -8.06 -4.01
CA ALA A 110 -0.48 -8.83 -3.76
C ALA A 110 -0.60 -9.84 -4.90
N TYR A 111 -0.92 -11.09 -4.58
CA TYR A 111 -1.17 -12.13 -5.56
C TYR A 111 -2.62 -12.57 -5.45
N GLN A 112 -3.37 -12.45 -6.55
CA GLN A 112 -4.75 -12.92 -6.59
C GLN A 112 -4.79 -14.39 -7.02
N VAL A 113 -5.36 -15.23 -6.15
CA VAL A 113 -5.56 -16.66 -6.43
C VAL A 113 -6.68 -16.80 -7.45
N ASN A 114 -6.35 -17.17 -8.69
CA ASN A 114 -7.31 -17.31 -9.78
C ASN A 114 -7.60 -18.78 -10.17
N HIS A 115 -7.28 -19.72 -9.27
CA HIS A 115 -7.46 -21.15 -9.48
C HIS A 115 -7.75 -21.88 -8.17
N THR A 116 -8.23 -23.11 -8.25
CA THR A 116 -8.64 -23.92 -7.07
C THR A 116 -7.51 -24.77 -6.47
N LEU A 117 -6.32 -24.81 -7.07
CA LEU A 117 -5.20 -25.67 -6.58
C LEU A 117 -4.68 -25.35 -5.16
N LEU A 118 -5.11 -24.22 -4.58
CA LEU A 118 -4.74 -23.84 -3.21
C LEU A 118 -5.84 -24.11 -2.20
N GLU A 119 -6.98 -24.63 -2.65
CA GLU A 119 -8.05 -25.06 -1.78
C GLU A 119 -7.67 -26.31 -0.98
N PRO A 120 -8.26 -26.51 0.21
CA PRO A 120 -9.23 -25.64 0.88
C PRO A 120 -8.59 -24.43 1.57
N ARG A 121 -7.25 -24.32 1.55
CA ARG A 121 -6.52 -23.33 2.35
C ARG A 121 -6.76 -21.90 1.86
N PHE A 122 -6.75 -21.70 0.55
CA PHE A 122 -7.00 -20.41 -0.09
C PHE A 122 -7.99 -20.60 -1.24
N SER A 123 -9.20 -20.07 -1.09
CA SER A 123 -10.23 -20.11 -2.13
C SER A 123 -9.88 -19.21 -3.31
N GLN A 124 -10.46 -19.50 -4.47
CA GLN A 124 -10.40 -18.60 -5.63
C GLN A 124 -10.90 -17.18 -5.26
N GLY A 125 -10.19 -16.16 -5.74
CA GLY A 125 -10.43 -14.75 -5.43
C GLY A 125 -9.63 -14.22 -4.23
N THR A 126 -8.99 -15.09 -3.44
CA THR A 126 -8.18 -14.67 -2.28
C THR A 126 -7.01 -13.80 -2.72
N LEU A 127 -6.78 -12.66 -2.04
CA LEU A 127 -5.59 -11.83 -2.20
C LEU A 127 -4.54 -12.20 -1.14
N LEU A 128 -3.38 -12.68 -1.60
CA LEU A 128 -2.25 -13.02 -0.75
C LEU A 128 -1.21 -11.91 -0.78
N ILE A 129 -0.75 -11.45 0.39
CA ILE A 129 0.32 -10.46 0.46
C ILE A 129 1.66 -11.16 0.57
N ILE A 130 2.49 -10.98 -0.46
CA ILE A 130 3.79 -11.60 -0.56
C ILE A 130 4.84 -10.56 -0.21
N SER A 131 5.66 -10.85 0.80
CA SER A 131 6.79 -10.02 1.21
C SER A 131 8.08 -10.82 1.05
N PRO A 132 8.76 -10.74 -0.12
CA PRO A 132 9.94 -11.57 -0.42
C PRO A 132 11.11 -11.37 0.54
N GLU A 133 11.19 -10.20 1.16
CA GLU A 133 12.26 -9.79 2.08
C GLU A 133 12.03 -10.28 3.53
N LYS A 134 10.90 -10.94 3.81
CA LYS A 134 10.58 -11.44 5.14
C LYS A 134 11.39 -12.71 5.45
N HIS A 135 12.04 -12.74 6.61
CA HIS A 135 12.62 -13.98 7.11
C HIS A 135 11.52 -15.00 7.43
N HIS A 136 11.54 -16.14 6.72
CA HIS A 136 10.56 -17.20 6.87
C HIS A 136 10.84 -18.09 8.08
N LYS A 137 9.79 -18.46 8.80
CA LYS A 137 9.80 -19.43 9.91
C LYS A 137 9.10 -20.73 9.50
N HIS A 138 9.31 -21.78 10.30
CA HIS A 138 8.55 -23.02 10.14
C HIS A 138 7.05 -22.74 10.15
N GLY A 139 6.32 -23.29 9.18
CA GLY A 139 4.88 -23.10 9.03
C GLY A 139 4.45 -21.89 8.18
N ASP A 140 5.37 -21.00 7.79
CA ASP A 140 5.06 -19.89 6.88
C ASP A 140 4.72 -20.40 5.47
N TYR A 141 3.81 -19.73 4.77
CA TYR A 141 3.61 -19.96 3.34
C TYR A 141 4.64 -19.17 2.54
N MET A 142 5.26 -19.86 1.58
CA MET A 142 6.22 -19.30 0.64
C MET A 142 5.70 -19.42 -0.78
N MET A 143 5.80 -18.35 -1.54
CA MET A 143 5.66 -18.37 -2.99
C MET A 143 7.00 -18.73 -3.62
N ILE A 144 7.00 -19.72 -4.50
CA ILE A 144 8.19 -20.27 -5.15
C ILE A 144 7.97 -20.20 -6.66
N LYS A 145 8.88 -19.53 -7.36
CA LYS A 145 8.94 -19.56 -8.82
C LYS A 145 9.93 -20.66 -9.24
N LYS A 146 9.46 -21.65 -10.00
CA LYS A 146 10.29 -22.72 -10.60
C LYS A 146 10.08 -22.75 -12.10
N THR A 147 10.97 -23.43 -12.82
CA THR A 147 10.77 -23.75 -14.24
C THR A 147 9.43 -24.51 -14.37
N GLY A 148 8.47 -23.92 -15.09
CA GLY A 148 7.13 -24.50 -15.28
C GLY A 148 6.01 -23.91 -14.42
N GLY A 149 6.28 -22.97 -13.50
CA GLY A 149 5.19 -22.24 -12.84
C GLY A 149 5.51 -21.62 -11.48
N ILE A 150 4.43 -21.18 -10.82
CA ILE A 150 4.45 -20.56 -9.49
C ILE A 150 3.74 -21.51 -8.53
N PHE A 151 4.35 -21.72 -7.37
CA PHE A 151 3.85 -22.63 -6.36
C PHE A 151 3.79 -21.93 -5.02
N ILE A 152 2.70 -22.11 -4.28
CA ILE A 152 2.61 -21.68 -2.88
C ILE A 152 2.70 -22.94 -2.03
N ARG A 153 3.68 -22.98 -1.12
CA ARG A 153 3.97 -24.13 -0.25
C ARG A 153 4.29 -23.69 1.16
N GLN A 154 3.95 -24.54 2.13
CA GLN A 154 4.30 -24.30 3.52
C GLN A 154 5.76 -24.71 3.78
N ALA A 155 6.50 -23.81 4.43
CA ALA A 155 7.89 -23.98 4.81
C ALA A 155 8.05 -24.99 5.93
N LEU A 156 8.92 -25.98 5.74
CA LEU A 156 9.38 -26.88 6.80
C LEU A 156 10.88 -26.64 7.02
N ILE A 157 11.21 -25.98 8.13
CA ILE A 157 12.61 -25.70 8.49
C ILE A 157 13.02 -26.74 9.53
N LEU A 158 13.98 -27.61 9.17
CA LEU A 158 14.57 -28.62 10.04
C LEU A 158 16.07 -28.34 10.15
N GLU A 159 16.56 -28.06 11.37
CA GLU A 159 17.99 -28.03 11.74
C GLU A 159 18.96 -27.68 10.59
N ASN A 160 18.86 -26.43 10.09
CA ASN A 160 19.67 -25.83 9.01
C ASN A 160 19.39 -26.26 7.56
N SER A 161 18.40 -27.11 7.31
CA SER A 161 17.85 -27.40 5.98
C SER A 161 16.45 -26.79 5.81
N LYS A 162 16.19 -26.20 4.64
CA LYS A 162 14.85 -25.76 4.25
C LYS A 162 14.26 -26.79 3.30
N THR A 163 13.19 -27.45 3.74
CA THR A 163 12.37 -28.33 2.90
C THR A 163 10.97 -27.71 2.75
N PHE A 164 10.21 -28.17 1.75
CA PHE A 164 8.86 -27.67 1.49
C PHE A 164 7.90 -28.85 1.58
N LEU A 165 6.75 -28.67 2.24
CA LEU A 165 5.70 -29.68 2.21
C LEU A 165 5.19 -29.83 0.77
N THR A 166 5.03 -31.07 0.32
CA THR A 166 4.56 -31.40 -1.05
C THR A 166 3.08 -31.66 -1.05
#